data_AF-A0A9E5BLQ7-F1
#
_entry.id   AF-A0A9E5BLQ7-F1
#
_cell.length_a   1.000
_cell.length_b   1.000
_cell.length_c   1.000
_cell.angle_alpha   90.00
_cell.angle_beta   90.00
_cell.angle_gamma   90.00
#
_symmetry.space_group_name_H-M   'P 1'
#
loop_
_entity.id
_entity.type
_entity.pdbx_description
1 polymer ?
#
loop_
_entity_poly.entity_id
_entity_poly.type
_entity_poly.pdbx_seq_one_letter_code
_entity_poly.pdbx_strand_id
1 'polypeptide(L)'
;MVWLRIAFFSALARKGGLLIMVLSTAISVAILLGVFKIRDDTKTSFSNAISGVDLVVGAKGSPTELILYSVFHIGRATNTIAASYEKSLMAIKPVAWVVPVQLGDSFRGYPVVGTSIEFFTRIKAQGRHLELSEGKALTDPTLFEVVLGANVAKNTQLKRGEQIAITHGSGSGPK
;
A
#
# COMPACT_ATOMS: atom_id res chain seq x y z
N MET A 1 -5.07 47.72 25.28
CA MET A 1 -5.39 46.77 26.37
C MET A 1 -6.81 46.89 26.90
N VAL A 2 -7.36 48.10 27.11
CA VAL A 2 -8.74 48.29 27.64
C VAL A 2 -9.81 47.57 26.79
N TRP A 3 -9.74 47.67 25.46
CA TRP A 3 -10.68 47.04 24.53
C TRP A 3 -10.72 45.50 24.62
N LEU A 4 -9.56 44.86 24.78
CA LEU A 4 -9.46 43.40 24.98
C LEU A 4 -10.10 42.97 26.31
N ARG A 5 -9.92 43.78 27.37
CA ARG A 5 -10.54 43.51 28.69
C ARG A 5 -12.05 43.57 28.61
N ILE A 6 -12.60 44.61 27.96
CA ILE A 6 -14.04 44.78 27.77
C ILE A 6 -14.60 43.62 26.92
N ALA A 7 -13.91 43.24 25.83
CA ALA A 7 -14.31 42.11 25.00
C ALA A 7 -14.33 40.78 25.77
N PHE A 8 -13.34 40.52 26.62
CA PHE A 8 -13.27 39.31 27.45
C PHE A 8 -14.39 39.23 28.49
N PHE A 9 -14.66 40.32 29.22
CA PHE A 9 -15.77 40.36 30.17
C PHE A 9 -17.13 40.23 29.46
N SER A 10 -17.29 40.81 28.27
CA SER A 10 -18.48 40.65 27.45
C SER A 10 -18.67 39.21 26.96
N ALA A 11 -17.58 38.51 26.60
CA ALA A 11 -17.59 37.11 26.21
C ALA A 11 -18.04 36.20 27.37
N LEU A 12 -17.52 36.44 28.58
CA LEU A 12 -17.93 35.71 29.79
C LEU A 12 -19.37 36.00 30.24
N ALA A 13 -19.94 37.16 29.90
CA ALA A 13 -21.33 37.46 30.20
C ALA A 13 -22.31 36.67 29.30
N ARG A 14 -21.87 36.19 28.14
CA ARG A 14 -22.70 35.49 27.12
C ARG A 14 -22.24 34.03 26.91
N LYS A 15 -22.01 33.29 28.00
CA LYS A 15 -21.37 31.96 27.97
C LYS A 15 -22.06 30.96 27.03
N GLY A 16 -23.39 30.90 27.02
CA GLY A 16 -24.13 29.94 26.19
C GLY A 16 -23.96 30.17 24.69
N GLY A 17 -24.18 31.41 24.23
CA GLY A 17 -24.01 31.77 22.82
C GLY A 17 -22.56 31.64 22.36
N LEU A 18 -21.60 32.03 23.22
CA LEU A 18 -20.18 31.86 22.95
C LEU A 18 -19.79 30.39 22.81
N LEU A 19 -20.32 29.51 23.67
CA LEU A 19 -20.03 28.08 23.65
C LEU A 19 -20.52 27.43 22.36
N ILE A 20 -21.74 27.73 21.91
CA ILE A 20 -22.29 27.23 20.64
C ILE A 20 -21.44 27.73 19.46
N MET A 21 -21.06 29.01 19.46
CA MET A 21 -20.22 29.60 18.42
C MET A 21 -18.84 28.93 18.36
N VAL A 22 -18.19 28.73 19.51
CA VAL A 22 -16.88 28.08 19.61
C VAL A 22 -16.98 26.62 19.16
N LEU A 23 -17.98 25.86 19.61
CA LEU A 23 -18.15 24.46 19.21
C LEU A 23 -18.42 24.33 17.71
N SER A 24 -19.33 25.15 17.16
CA SER A 24 -19.62 25.16 15.72
C SER A 24 -18.36 25.47 14.89
N THR A 25 -17.61 26.49 15.30
CA THR A 25 -16.34 26.85 14.65
C THR A 25 -15.31 25.74 14.78
N ALA A 26 -15.16 25.14 15.96
CA ALA A 26 -14.22 24.06 16.23
C ALA A 26 -14.52 22.83 15.39
N ILE A 27 -15.79 22.43 15.26
CA ILE A 27 -16.21 21.30 14.42
C ILE A 27 -15.90 21.60 12.94
N SER A 28 -16.25 22.79 12.46
CA SER A 28 -15.97 23.19 11.07
C SER A 28 -14.47 23.15 10.74
N VAL A 29 -13.64 23.72 11.61
CA VAL A 29 -12.17 23.69 11.47
C VAL A 29 -11.63 22.27 11.60
N ALA A 30 -12.13 21.46 12.53
CA ALA A 30 -11.71 20.07 12.71
C ALA A 30 -12.00 19.21 11.47
N ILE A 31 -13.18 19.37 10.85
CA ILE A 31 -13.52 18.68 9.60
C ILE A 31 -12.57 19.10 8.48
N LEU A 32 -12.35 20.41 8.31
CA LEU A 32 -11.47 20.94 7.27
C LEU A 32 -10.04 20.39 7.43
N LEU A 33 -9.48 20.48 8.64
CA LEU A 33 -8.16 19.95 8.96
C LEU A 33 -8.10 18.43 8.81
N GLY A 34 -9.16 17.71 9.19
CA GLY A 34 -9.27 16.26 9.02
C GLY A 34 -9.19 15.86 7.55
N VAL A 35 -9.92 16.54 6.67
CA VAL A 35 -9.88 16.30 5.21
C VAL A 35 -8.48 16.58 4.66
N PHE A 36 -7.86 17.69 5.04
CA PHE A 36 -6.49 18.00 4.60
C PHE A 36 -5.48 16.96 5.10
N LYS A 37 -5.59 16.53 6.35
CA LYS A 37 -4.70 15.54 6.94
C LYS A 37 -4.84 14.17 6.27
N ILE A 38 -6.07 13.69 6.07
CA ILE A 38 -6.34 12.43 5.35
C ILE A 38 -5.78 12.49 3.93
N ARG A 39 -5.97 13.62 3.22
CA ARG A 39 -5.44 13.80 1.88
C ARG A 39 -3.91 13.72 1.86
N ASP A 40 -3.25 14.39 2.79
CA ASP A 40 -1.79 14.43 2.89
C ASP A 40 -1.21 13.05 3.27
N ASP A 41 -1.81 12.39 4.25
CA ASP A 41 -1.43 11.04 4.68
C ASP A 41 -1.62 10.03 3.56
N THR A 42 -2.72 10.15 2.81
CA THR A 42 -2.98 9.30 1.64
C THR A 42 -1.88 9.52 0.59
N LYS A 43 -1.60 10.77 0.22
CA LYS A 43 -0.55 11.10 -0.76
C LYS A 43 0.82 10.57 -0.33
N THR A 44 1.18 10.77 0.92
CA THR A 44 2.45 10.29 1.50
C THR A 44 2.51 8.77 1.52
N SER A 45 1.40 8.10 1.87
CA SER A 45 1.30 6.64 1.84
C SER A 45 1.49 6.09 0.42
N PHE A 46 0.91 6.76 -0.59
CA PHE A 46 1.12 6.39 -2.00
C PHE A 46 2.59 6.55 -2.42
N SER A 47 3.24 7.66 -2.05
CA SER A 47 4.66 7.90 -2.38
C SER A 47 5.63 6.96 -1.68
N ASN A 48 5.28 6.45 -0.50
CA ASN A 48 6.15 5.58 0.30
C ASN A 48 5.84 4.08 0.14
N ALA A 49 4.80 3.70 -0.58
CA ALA A 49 4.39 2.31 -0.73
C ALA A 49 5.44 1.44 -1.43
N ILE A 50 6.06 2.00 -2.49
CA ILE A 50 7.21 1.40 -3.16
C ILE A 50 8.28 2.47 -3.28
N SER A 51 9.46 2.17 -2.74
CA SER A 51 10.65 3.01 -2.87
C SER A 51 11.74 2.26 -3.61
N GLY A 52 12.55 2.99 -4.37
CA GLY A 52 13.64 2.42 -5.16
C GLY A 52 13.23 1.84 -6.52
N VAL A 53 11.98 2.03 -6.95
CA VAL A 53 11.52 1.69 -8.31
C VAL A 53 11.33 2.99 -9.09
N ASP A 54 12.01 3.11 -10.24
CA ASP A 54 11.92 4.30 -11.10
C ASP A 54 10.77 4.20 -12.11
N LEU A 55 10.41 2.98 -12.53
CA LEU A 55 9.42 2.75 -13.57
C LEU A 55 8.64 1.45 -13.35
N VAL A 56 7.31 1.54 -13.47
CA VAL A 56 6.42 0.37 -13.56
C VAL A 56 6.05 0.18 -15.03
N VAL A 57 6.32 -1.01 -15.57
CA VAL A 57 6.03 -1.38 -16.96
C VAL A 57 4.89 -2.40 -16.97
N GLY A 58 3.90 -2.19 -17.83
CA GLY A 58 2.76 -3.07 -17.98
C GLY A 58 2.18 -3.00 -19.38
N ALA A 59 1.14 -3.79 -19.64
CA ALA A 59 0.46 -3.78 -20.92
C ALA A 59 -0.23 -2.42 -21.17
N LYS A 60 -0.51 -2.13 -22.45
CA LYS A 60 -1.20 -0.91 -22.85
C LYS A 60 -2.55 -0.79 -22.13
N GLY A 61 -2.76 0.32 -21.42
CA GLY A 61 -3.94 0.56 -20.59
C GLY A 61 -3.82 1.88 -19.81
N SER A 62 -4.58 2.01 -18.73
CA SER A 62 -4.52 3.16 -17.82
C SER A 62 -3.29 3.08 -16.91
N PRO A 63 -2.38 4.08 -16.92
CA PRO A 63 -1.24 4.11 -16.00
C PRO A 63 -1.66 4.10 -14.52
N THR A 64 -2.77 4.76 -14.20
CA THR A 64 -3.32 4.80 -12.83
C THR A 64 -3.79 3.42 -12.40
N GLU A 65 -4.50 2.69 -13.26
CA GLU A 65 -4.93 1.31 -12.95
C GLU A 65 -3.74 0.38 -12.81
N LEU A 66 -2.72 0.52 -13.67
CA LEU A 66 -1.50 -0.27 -13.58
C LEU A 66 -0.82 -0.08 -12.22
N ILE A 67 -0.67 1.16 -11.74
CA ILE A 67 -0.05 1.43 -10.44
C ILE A 67 -0.95 0.92 -9.30
N LEU A 68 -2.24 1.24 -9.31
CA LEU A 68 -3.17 0.80 -8.27
C LEU A 68 -3.21 -0.73 -8.16
N TYR A 69 -3.22 -1.43 -9.29
CA TYR A 69 -3.25 -2.88 -9.33
C TYR A 69 -1.90 -3.49 -8.94
N SER A 70 -0.80 -3.07 -9.55
CA SER A 70 0.53 -3.67 -9.34
C SER A 70 1.15 -3.38 -7.97
N VAL A 71 0.93 -2.18 -7.44
CA VAL A 71 1.58 -1.71 -6.21
C VAL A 71 0.67 -1.84 -4.99
N PHE A 72 -0.59 -1.43 -5.16
CA PHE A 72 -1.55 -1.37 -4.05
C PHE A 72 -2.48 -2.57 -4.02
N HIS A 73 -2.48 -3.41 -5.05
CA HIS A 73 -3.41 -4.53 -5.21
C HIS A 73 -4.89 -4.09 -5.17
N ILE A 74 -5.16 -2.86 -5.65
CA ILE A 74 -6.49 -2.24 -5.69
C ILE A 74 -6.97 -2.16 -7.14
N GLY A 75 -8.25 -2.45 -7.34
CA GLY A 75 -8.92 -2.22 -8.62
C GLY A 75 -9.00 -3.48 -9.47
N ARG A 76 -8.95 -3.30 -10.79
CA ARG A 76 -9.16 -4.37 -11.77
C ARG A 76 -7.83 -4.85 -12.33
N ALA A 77 -7.77 -6.12 -12.67
CA ALA A 77 -6.61 -6.68 -13.35
C ALA A 77 -6.35 -5.95 -14.67
N THR A 78 -5.11 -5.51 -14.85
CA THR A 78 -4.63 -5.01 -16.14
C THR A 78 -4.25 -6.17 -17.04
N ASN A 79 -4.18 -5.93 -18.34
CA ASN A 79 -3.64 -6.93 -19.27
C ASN A 79 -2.21 -7.33 -18.85
N THR A 80 -1.87 -8.60 -19.06
CA THR A 80 -0.54 -9.13 -18.77
C THR A 80 0.41 -8.88 -19.95
N ILE A 81 1.71 -8.88 -19.66
CA ILE A 81 2.77 -8.87 -20.66
C ILE A 81 3.45 -10.23 -20.70
N ALA A 82 4.02 -10.60 -21.85
CA ALA A 82 4.74 -11.86 -21.98
C ALA A 82 5.99 -11.85 -21.09
N ALA A 83 6.26 -12.97 -20.40
CA ALA A 83 7.45 -13.11 -19.55
C ALA A 83 8.78 -12.92 -20.32
N SER A 84 8.80 -13.19 -21.62
CA SER A 84 9.97 -12.92 -22.48
C SER A 84 10.40 -11.45 -22.50
N TYR A 85 9.49 -10.52 -22.19
CA TYR A 85 9.77 -9.08 -22.18
C TYR A 85 10.74 -8.67 -21.07
N GLU A 86 10.81 -9.45 -19.99
CA GLU A 86 11.76 -9.22 -18.89
C GLU A 86 13.21 -9.21 -19.41
N LYS A 87 13.58 -10.19 -20.24
CA LYS A 87 14.91 -10.28 -20.86
C LYS A 87 15.19 -9.10 -21.78
N SER A 88 14.18 -8.66 -22.53
CA SER A 88 14.29 -7.49 -23.40
C SER A 88 14.52 -6.20 -22.61
N LEU A 89 13.86 -6.04 -21.46
CA LEU A 89 14.05 -4.88 -20.57
C LEU A 89 15.43 -4.89 -19.94
N MET A 90 15.91 -6.05 -19.48
CA MET A 90 17.26 -6.22 -18.93
C MET A 90 18.36 -5.96 -19.95
N ALA A 91 18.08 -6.09 -21.26
CA ALA A 91 19.04 -5.78 -22.32
C ALA A 91 19.22 -4.27 -22.56
N ILE A 92 18.36 -3.42 -21.99
CA ILE A 92 18.43 -1.96 -22.14
C ILE A 92 19.51 -1.41 -21.18
N LYS A 93 20.55 -0.79 -21.74
CA LYS A 93 21.78 -0.40 -20.98
C LYS A 93 21.52 0.40 -19.68
N PRO A 94 20.58 1.36 -19.62
CA PRO A 94 20.28 2.07 -18.36
C PRO A 94 19.53 1.25 -17.29
N VAL A 95 19.01 0.06 -17.60
CA VAL A 95 18.22 -0.74 -16.67
C VAL A 95 19.14 -1.50 -15.72
N ALA A 96 19.13 -1.13 -14.45
CA ALA A 96 19.99 -1.76 -13.43
C ALA A 96 19.47 -3.13 -12.97
N TRP A 97 18.14 -3.31 -12.94
CA TRP A 97 17.47 -4.55 -12.55
C TRP A 97 15.99 -4.48 -12.96
N VAL A 98 15.37 -5.65 -13.06
CA VAL A 98 13.93 -5.83 -13.29
C VAL A 98 13.43 -6.86 -12.28
N VAL A 99 12.23 -6.64 -11.75
CA VAL A 99 11.54 -7.61 -10.89
C VAL A 99 10.18 -7.89 -11.53
N PRO A 100 9.94 -9.11 -12.05
CA PRO A 100 8.63 -9.47 -12.59
C PRO A 100 7.61 -9.58 -11.46
N VAL A 101 6.40 -9.11 -11.73
CA VAL A 101 5.26 -9.19 -10.80
C VAL A 101 4.06 -9.72 -11.56
N GLN A 102 3.45 -10.77 -11.02
CA GLN A 102 2.22 -11.38 -11.50
C GLN A 102 1.17 -11.37 -10.39
N LEU A 103 -0.04 -10.98 -10.75
CA LEU A 103 -1.18 -10.87 -9.87
C LEU A 103 -2.36 -11.59 -10.50
N GLY A 104 -3.34 -11.95 -9.68
CA GLY A 104 -4.56 -12.59 -10.14
C GLY A 104 -5.09 -13.63 -9.17
N ASP A 105 -4.21 -14.21 -8.35
CA ASP A 105 -4.58 -15.20 -7.36
C ASP A 105 -4.78 -14.56 -5.97
N SER A 106 -5.51 -15.26 -5.12
CA SER A 106 -5.74 -14.87 -3.74
C SER A 106 -5.64 -16.06 -2.78
N PHE A 107 -5.30 -15.76 -1.53
CA PHE A 107 -5.28 -16.69 -0.41
C PHE A 107 -6.16 -16.13 0.71
N ARG A 108 -7.33 -16.73 0.95
CA ARG A 108 -8.29 -16.25 1.97
C ARG A 108 -8.59 -14.74 1.88
N GLY A 109 -8.67 -14.22 0.65
CA GLY A 109 -8.90 -12.79 0.38
C GLY A 109 -7.64 -11.91 0.40
N TYR A 110 -6.47 -12.43 0.75
CA TYR A 110 -5.19 -11.74 0.58
C TYR A 110 -4.68 -11.89 -0.86
N PRO A 111 -4.18 -10.82 -1.50
CA PRO A 111 -3.60 -10.91 -2.83
C PRO A 111 -2.33 -11.77 -2.80
N VAL A 112 -2.19 -12.65 -3.80
CA VAL A 112 -0.98 -13.45 -4.01
C VAL A 112 -0.17 -12.81 -5.13
N VAL A 113 1.11 -12.58 -4.84
CA VAL A 113 2.05 -11.97 -5.77
C VAL A 113 3.05 -13.02 -6.23
N GLY A 114 3.01 -13.35 -7.52
CA GLY A 114 4.07 -14.12 -8.17
C GLY A 114 5.23 -13.21 -8.53
N THR A 115 6.42 -13.50 -8.05
CA THR A 115 7.61 -12.66 -8.29
C THR A 115 8.90 -13.47 -8.20
N SER A 116 10.04 -12.83 -8.46
CA SER A 116 11.36 -13.44 -8.41
C SER A 116 12.06 -13.18 -7.07
N ILE A 117 13.21 -13.84 -6.87
CA ILE A 117 14.02 -13.74 -5.65
C ILE A 117 14.50 -12.29 -5.43
N GLU A 118 14.78 -11.58 -6.52
CA GLU A 118 15.24 -10.19 -6.54
C GLU A 118 14.25 -9.24 -5.86
N PHE A 119 12.96 -9.58 -5.79
CA PHE A 119 11.95 -8.79 -5.09
C PHE A 119 12.38 -8.46 -3.66
N PHE A 120 12.88 -9.45 -2.91
CA PHE A 120 13.25 -9.28 -1.50
C PHE A 120 14.54 -8.47 -1.29
N THR A 121 15.38 -8.36 -2.31
CA THR A 121 16.66 -7.63 -2.22
C THR A 121 16.59 -6.22 -2.79
N ARG A 122 15.78 -6.01 -3.84
CA ARG A 122 15.69 -4.74 -4.58
C ARG A 122 14.55 -3.85 -4.08
N ILE A 123 13.39 -4.43 -3.73
CA ILE A 123 12.21 -3.65 -3.37
C ILE A 123 12.33 -3.16 -1.92
N LYS A 124 11.93 -1.90 -1.72
CA LYS A 124 11.78 -1.29 -0.41
C LYS A 124 10.34 -0.91 -0.17
N ALA A 125 9.86 -1.16 1.04
CA ALA A 125 8.57 -0.71 1.53
C ALA A 125 8.79 0.36 2.61
N GLN A 126 8.12 1.51 2.49
CA GLN A 126 8.26 2.61 3.43
C GLN A 126 9.73 3.05 3.63
N GLY A 127 10.51 3.04 2.56
CA GLY A 127 11.94 3.38 2.58
C GLY A 127 12.86 2.34 3.23
N ARG A 128 12.34 1.21 3.72
CA ARG A 128 13.11 0.13 4.35
C ARG A 128 13.20 -1.11 3.46
N HIS A 129 14.31 -1.83 3.57
CA HIS A 129 14.43 -3.14 2.94
C HIS A 129 13.44 -4.12 3.57
N LEU A 130 13.03 -5.12 2.79
CA LEU A 130 12.19 -6.20 3.28
C LEU A 130 13.02 -7.10 4.20
N GLU A 131 12.64 -7.16 5.46
CA GLU A 131 13.27 -8.01 6.47
C GLU A 131 12.37 -9.21 6.77
N LEU A 132 12.98 -10.39 6.77
CA LEU A 132 12.29 -11.63 7.14
C LEU A 132 12.46 -11.85 8.63
N SER A 133 11.34 -11.84 9.36
CA SER A 133 11.35 -12.19 10.78
C SER A 133 11.73 -13.65 11.00
N GLU A 134 11.31 -14.54 10.10
CA GLU A 134 11.54 -15.97 10.17
C GLU A 134 11.63 -16.58 8.77
N GLY A 135 12.39 -17.67 8.64
CA GLY A 135 12.51 -18.42 7.39
C GLY A 135 13.54 -17.82 6.43
N LYS A 136 13.32 -18.01 5.12
CA LYS A 136 14.18 -17.53 4.04
C LYS A 136 13.31 -16.96 2.92
N ALA A 137 13.90 -16.10 2.11
CA ALA A 137 13.26 -15.64 0.87
C ALA A 137 13.14 -16.82 -0.10
N LEU A 138 12.45 -16.59 -1.22
CA LEU A 138 12.40 -17.57 -2.32
C LEU A 138 13.83 -17.96 -2.72
N THR A 139 14.09 -19.25 -2.87
CA THR A 139 15.41 -19.81 -3.18
C THR A 139 15.44 -20.56 -4.50
N ASP A 140 14.36 -21.24 -4.86
CA ASP A 140 14.27 -22.03 -6.08
C ASP A 140 12.98 -21.69 -6.85
N PRO A 141 13.07 -21.16 -8.08
CA PRO A 141 11.91 -20.88 -8.92
C PRO A 141 11.06 -22.11 -9.28
N THR A 142 11.59 -23.33 -9.10
CA THR A 142 10.91 -24.58 -9.41
C THR A 142 10.17 -25.18 -8.22
N LEU A 143 10.41 -24.67 -7.00
CA LEU A 143 9.71 -25.10 -5.80
C LEU A 143 8.49 -24.22 -5.52
N PHE A 144 7.43 -24.83 -5.00
CA PHE A 144 6.25 -24.11 -4.49
C PHE A 144 6.57 -23.47 -3.12
N GLU A 145 7.40 -22.45 -3.13
CA GLU A 145 7.73 -21.64 -1.95
C GLU A 145 6.78 -20.44 -1.84
N VAL A 146 6.47 -20.06 -0.60
CA VAL A 146 5.66 -18.88 -0.31
C VAL A 146 6.25 -18.11 0.85
N VAL A 147 6.28 -16.79 0.73
CA VAL A 147 6.62 -15.89 1.82
C VAL A 147 5.34 -15.17 2.24
N LEU A 148 4.98 -15.29 3.52
CA LEU A 148 3.81 -14.61 4.08
C LEU A 148 4.19 -13.21 4.56
N GLY A 149 3.41 -12.20 4.14
CA GLY A 149 3.52 -10.87 4.74
C GLY A 149 3.18 -10.90 6.22
N ALA A 150 3.78 -10.01 7.02
CA ALA A 150 3.66 -10.00 8.48
C ALA A 150 2.19 -9.98 8.97
N ASN A 151 1.33 -9.21 8.31
CA ASN A 151 -0.10 -9.15 8.65
C ASN A 151 -0.83 -10.46 8.31
N VAL A 152 -0.49 -11.10 7.20
CA VAL A 152 -1.09 -12.38 6.79
C VAL A 152 -0.67 -13.47 7.78
N ALA A 153 0.61 -13.54 8.13
CA ALA A 153 1.12 -14.49 9.12
C ALA A 153 0.43 -14.31 10.49
N LYS A 154 0.30 -13.06 10.97
CA LYS A 154 -0.36 -12.75 12.24
C LYS A 154 -1.85 -13.15 12.27
N ASN A 155 -2.57 -12.89 11.18
CA ASN A 155 -4.02 -13.13 11.12
C ASN A 155 -4.36 -14.60 10.83
N THR A 156 -3.55 -15.29 10.05
CA THR A 156 -3.79 -16.69 9.68
C THR A 156 -3.19 -17.68 10.66
N GLN A 157 -2.21 -17.25 11.46
CA GLN A 157 -1.47 -18.08 12.43
C GLN A 157 -0.81 -19.33 11.81
N LEU A 158 -0.60 -19.33 10.49
CA LEU A 158 0.07 -20.41 9.77
C LEU A 158 1.51 -20.56 10.25
N LYS A 159 1.95 -21.82 10.37
CA LYS A 159 3.34 -22.15 10.68
C LYS A 159 4.10 -22.58 9.42
N ARG A 160 5.43 -22.49 9.49
CA ARG A 160 6.29 -22.99 8.41
C ARG A 160 6.08 -24.48 8.19
N GLY A 161 6.07 -24.89 6.92
CA GLY A 161 5.85 -26.28 6.51
C GLY A 161 4.39 -26.65 6.30
N GLU A 162 3.44 -25.76 6.64
CA GLU A 162 2.05 -25.93 6.26
C GLU A 162 1.86 -25.67 4.76
N GLN A 163 1.01 -26.48 4.13
CA GLN A 163 0.64 -26.30 2.73
C GLN A 163 -0.55 -25.34 2.65
N ILE A 164 -0.52 -24.45 1.66
CA ILE A 164 -1.62 -23.54 1.37
C ILE A 164 -2.14 -23.78 -0.03
N ALA A 165 -3.46 -23.60 -0.21
CA ALA A 165 -4.10 -23.58 -1.51
C ALA A 165 -4.48 -22.14 -1.86
N ILE A 166 -4.08 -21.69 -3.05
CA ILE A 166 -4.47 -20.39 -3.60
C ILE A 166 -5.64 -20.57 -4.57
N THR A 167 -6.41 -19.52 -4.78
CA THR A 167 -7.49 -19.49 -5.76
C THR A 167 -7.33 -18.38 -6.76
N HIS A 168 -7.72 -18.66 -8.00
CA HIS A 168 -7.75 -17.64 -9.03
C HIS A 168 -8.89 -16.64 -8.79
N GLY A 169 -8.59 -15.36 -8.94
CA GLY A 169 -9.51 -14.25 -8.68
C GLY A 169 -9.63 -13.87 -7.20
N SER A 170 -10.58 -13.01 -6.89
CA SER A 170 -10.83 -12.46 -5.54
C SER A 170 -11.75 -13.32 -4.67
N GLY A 171 -11.82 -14.62 -4.93
CA GLY A 171 -12.67 -15.55 -4.17
C GLY A 171 -12.08 -15.93 -2.81
N SER A 172 -12.93 -16.17 -1.82
CA SER A 172 -12.53 -16.92 -0.63
C SER A 172 -12.26 -18.36 -1.06
N GLY A 173 -11.00 -18.68 -1.37
CA GLY A 173 -10.62 -20.03 -1.75
C GLY A 173 -11.00 -21.11 -0.71
N PRO A 174 -10.85 -22.40 -1.06
CA PRO A 174 -11.14 -23.47 -0.12
C PRO A 174 -10.28 -23.31 1.14
N LYS A 175 -10.88 -23.64 2.30
CA LYS A 175 -10.31 -23.43 3.63
C LYS A 175 -9.06 -24.26 3.87
#